data_AF-A0A7J8YFB5-F1
#
_entry.id   AF-A0A7J8YFB5-F1
#
_cell.length_a   1.000
_cell.length_b   1.000
_cell.length_c   1.000
_cell.angle_alpha   90.00
_cell.angle_beta   90.00
_cell.angle_gamma   90.00
#
_symmetry.space_group_name_H-M   'P 1'
#
loop_
_entity.id
_entity.type
_entity.pdbx_description
1 polymer ?
#
loop_
_entity_poly.entity_id
_entity_poly.type
_entity_poly.pdbx_seq_one_letter_code
_entity_poly.pdbx_strand_id
1 'polypeptide(L)'
;MEKIQHSHVQVQGLKLHVAQIGTGPKVVLFLHGFPEIWYSWRHQMIAVANAGFRAVAFDCRGYGLSDHPPEPEKANFNDLADEVVALLDSLAIDKAFLVGKDFGAFSAFMVAVTHPERVLGVITLGIPFLIPGPLGIQLDLLPKGFYVIRWAEPGR
;
A
#
# COMPACT_ATOMS: atom_id res chain seq x y z
N MET A 1 -20.95 5.60 -0.78
CA MET A 1 -19.63 5.56 -0.11
C MET A 1 -19.67 6.06 1.33
N GLU A 2 -20.76 6.67 1.80
CA GLU A 2 -20.96 7.17 3.17
C GLU A 2 -20.73 6.16 4.31
N LYS A 3 -20.50 4.87 3.99
CA LYS A 3 -20.20 3.80 4.95
C LYS A 3 -18.70 3.54 5.15
N ILE A 4 -17.83 4.07 4.30
CA ILE A 4 -16.37 3.94 4.47
C ILE A 4 -15.95 4.95 5.52
N GLN A 5 -15.39 4.47 6.62
CA GLN A 5 -14.88 5.28 7.71
C GLN A 5 -13.46 5.69 7.40
N HIS A 6 -13.16 6.96 7.66
CA HIS A 6 -11.83 7.53 7.47
C HIS A 6 -11.24 7.90 8.83
N SER A 7 -9.99 7.55 9.03
CA SER A 7 -9.23 7.92 10.21
C SER A 7 -7.79 8.21 9.84
N HIS A 8 -7.04 8.69 10.82
CA HIS A 8 -5.60 8.82 10.74
C HIS A 8 -4.95 8.00 11.85
N VAL A 9 -3.82 7.37 11.55
CA VAL A 9 -3.04 6.57 12.51
C VAL A 9 -1.58 6.98 12.44
N GLN A 10 -0.89 6.88 13.58
CA GLN A 10 0.55 7.15 13.64
C GLN A 10 1.31 5.88 13.27
N VAL A 11 2.18 5.98 12.27
CA VAL A 11 3.03 4.88 11.78
C VAL A 11 4.42 5.44 11.51
N GLN A 12 5.41 4.95 12.24
CA GLN A 12 6.82 5.36 12.08
C GLN A 12 7.05 6.89 12.05
N GLY A 13 6.31 7.64 12.87
CA GLY A 13 6.41 9.11 12.93
C GLY A 13 5.65 9.87 11.85
N LEU A 14 4.89 9.18 11.00
CA LEU A 14 3.99 9.78 10.00
C LEU A 14 2.52 9.54 10.39
N LYS A 15 1.68 10.54 10.16
CA LYS A 15 0.23 10.41 10.25
C LYS A 15 -0.31 9.91 8.92
N LEU A 16 -0.67 8.64 8.86
CA LEU A 16 -1.21 8.00 7.67
C LEU A 16 -2.73 8.00 7.68
N HIS A 17 -3.34 8.31 6.53
CA HIS A 17 -4.77 8.19 6.30
C HIS A 17 -5.15 6.73 6.07
N VAL A 18 -6.25 6.31 6.69
CA VAL A 18 -6.81 4.97 6.54
C VAL A 18 -8.30 5.06 6.21
N ALA A 19 -8.73 4.28 5.23
CA ALA A 19 -10.11 4.04 4.87
C ALA A 19 -10.50 2.60 5.25
N GLN A 20 -11.62 2.44 5.96
CA GLN A 20 -12.06 1.15 6.48
C GLN A 20 -13.55 0.93 6.29
N ILE A 21 -13.95 -0.33 6.06
CA ILE A 21 -15.35 -0.76 6.01
C ILE A 21 -15.48 -2.23 6.36
N GLY A 22 -16.59 -2.61 7.00
CA GLY A 22 -16.85 -3.97 7.45
C GLY A 22 -16.23 -4.28 8.82
N THR A 23 -16.76 -5.29 9.48
CA THR A 23 -16.41 -5.69 10.86
C THR A 23 -16.03 -7.17 10.97
N GLY A 24 -15.69 -7.78 9.83
CA GLY A 24 -15.31 -9.18 9.77
C GLY A 24 -14.06 -9.51 10.60
N PRO A 25 -13.93 -10.75 11.12
CA PRO A 25 -12.79 -11.15 11.93
C PRO A 25 -11.49 -11.28 11.11
N LYS A 26 -11.59 -11.42 9.79
CA LYS A 26 -10.43 -11.46 8.87
C LYS A 26 -10.29 -10.12 8.15
N VAL A 27 -9.05 -9.65 8.04
CA VAL A 27 -8.72 -8.39 7.39
C VAL A 27 -8.22 -8.60 5.97
N VAL A 28 -8.66 -7.74 5.05
CA VAL A 28 -8.07 -7.56 3.73
C VAL A 28 -7.47 -6.16 3.68
N LEU A 29 -6.13 -6.09 3.56
CA LEU A 29 -5.39 -4.84 3.42
C LEU A 29 -5.07 -4.59 1.95
N PHE A 30 -5.53 -3.45 1.43
CA PHE A 30 -5.32 -3.02 0.05
C PHE A 30 -4.18 -2.02 -0.06
N LEU A 31 -3.23 -2.29 -0.94
CA LEU A 31 -2.02 -1.50 -1.21
C LEU A 31 -2.12 -0.90 -2.62
N HIS A 32 -2.28 0.41 -2.72
CA HIS A 32 -2.41 1.10 -4.00
C HIS A 32 -1.05 1.23 -4.73
N GLY A 33 -1.12 1.49 -6.04
CA GLY A 33 0.05 1.76 -6.87
C GLY A 33 0.30 3.24 -7.08
N PHE A 34 0.98 3.57 -8.18
CA PHE A 34 1.25 4.93 -8.61
C PHE A 34 0.54 5.27 -9.93
N PRO A 35 -0.02 6.49 -10.10
CA PRO A 35 -0.25 7.54 -9.11
C PRO A 35 -1.66 7.40 -8.51
N GLU A 36 -1.79 6.56 -7.49
CA GLU A 36 -3.10 6.21 -6.91
C GLU A 36 -3.20 6.61 -5.43
N ILE A 37 -4.38 6.37 -4.87
CA ILE A 37 -4.68 6.52 -3.43
C ILE A 37 -5.62 5.37 -3.04
N TRP A 38 -5.98 5.27 -1.76
CA TRP A 38 -6.94 4.30 -1.21
C TRP A 38 -8.21 4.16 -2.08
N TYR A 39 -8.63 5.26 -2.70
CA TYR A 39 -9.85 5.37 -3.48
C TYR A 39 -9.88 4.43 -4.70
N SER A 40 -8.73 3.99 -5.21
CA SER A 40 -8.67 2.98 -6.27
C SER A 40 -9.35 1.66 -5.86
N TRP A 41 -9.41 1.37 -4.56
CA TRP A 41 -9.97 0.14 -4.01
C TRP A 41 -11.44 0.25 -3.58
N ARG A 42 -12.09 1.40 -3.78
CA ARG A 42 -13.46 1.68 -3.31
C ARG A 42 -14.49 0.59 -3.65
N HIS A 43 -14.36 -0.06 -4.80
CA HIS A 43 -15.28 -1.13 -5.21
C HIS A 43 -14.98 -2.45 -4.51
N GLN A 44 -13.69 -2.83 -4.44
CA GLN A 44 -13.23 -4.05 -3.81
C GLN A 44 -13.47 -4.03 -2.30
N MET A 45 -13.23 -2.88 -1.66
CA MET A 45 -13.52 -2.69 -0.23
C MET A 45 -14.98 -2.98 0.11
N ILE A 46 -15.92 -2.46 -0.69
CA ILE A 46 -17.35 -2.73 -0.51
C ILE A 46 -17.66 -4.22 -0.74
N ALA A 47 -17.09 -4.81 -1.79
CA ALA A 47 -17.33 -6.22 -2.12
C ALA A 47 -16.87 -7.18 -1.00
N VAL A 48 -15.64 -7.01 -0.49
CA VAL A 48 -15.13 -7.89 0.58
C VAL A 48 -15.81 -7.64 1.91
N ALA A 49 -16.21 -6.39 2.21
CA ALA A 49 -16.99 -6.10 3.40
C ALA A 49 -18.38 -6.77 3.36
N ASN A 50 -19.06 -6.75 2.22
CA ASN A 50 -20.32 -7.47 2.02
C ASN A 50 -20.14 -9.00 2.10
N ALA A 51 -18.94 -9.50 1.80
CA ALA A 51 -18.57 -10.90 1.99
C ALA A 51 -18.16 -11.25 3.43
N GLY A 52 -18.26 -10.31 4.38
CA GLY A 52 -18.00 -10.55 5.80
C GLY A 52 -16.54 -10.37 6.24
N PHE A 53 -15.72 -9.67 5.45
CA PHE A 53 -14.36 -9.27 5.83
C PHE A 53 -14.32 -7.84 6.40
N ARG A 54 -13.23 -7.50 7.10
CA ARG A 54 -12.87 -6.10 7.38
C ARG A 54 -11.93 -5.62 6.27
N ALA A 55 -12.37 -4.68 5.47
CA ALA A 55 -11.58 -4.05 4.42
C ALA A 55 -10.83 -2.84 4.98
N VAL A 56 -9.52 -2.77 4.70
CA VAL A 56 -8.65 -1.66 5.08
C VAL A 56 -7.85 -1.25 3.85
N ALA A 57 -7.84 0.04 3.54
CA ALA A 57 -6.92 0.65 2.59
C ALA A 57 -6.29 1.87 3.27
N PHE A 58 -5.06 2.22 2.92
CA PHE A 58 -4.42 3.42 3.41
C PHE A 58 -3.79 4.18 2.26
N ASP A 59 -3.59 5.48 2.44
CA ASP A 59 -2.74 6.25 1.54
C ASP A 59 -1.28 6.08 1.99
N CYS A 60 -0.42 5.57 1.12
CA CYS A 60 1.01 5.48 1.38
C CYS A 60 1.60 6.86 1.73
N ARG A 61 2.73 6.90 2.44
CA ARG A 61 3.46 8.14 2.71
C ARG A 61 3.59 9.03 1.45
N GLY A 62 3.28 10.31 1.58
CA GLY A 62 3.30 11.27 0.48
C GLY A 62 2.16 11.18 -0.53
N TYR A 63 1.17 10.30 -0.31
CA TYR A 63 -0.04 10.21 -1.13
C TYR A 63 -1.28 10.70 -0.38
N GLY A 64 -2.23 11.20 -1.15
CA GLY A 64 -3.60 11.48 -0.70
C GLY A 64 -3.65 12.34 0.56
N LEU A 65 -4.22 11.77 1.63
CA LEU A 65 -4.42 12.44 2.91
C LEU A 65 -3.39 12.06 4.00
N SER A 66 -2.33 11.34 3.61
CA SER A 66 -1.21 10.97 4.48
C SER A 66 -0.13 12.04 4.48
N ASP A 67 0.63 12.10 5.57
CA ASP A 67 1.80 12.98 5.67
C ASP A 67 2.83 12.68 4.57
N HIS A 68 3.52 13.74 4.15
CA HIS A 68 4.72 13.61 3.32
C HIS A 68 5.92 13.24 4.20
N PRO A 69 6.76 12.27 3.78
CA PRO A 69 7.98 11.96 4.52
C PRO A 69 8.93 13.19 4.49
N PRO A 70 9.73 13.40 5.54
CA PRO A 70 10.66 14.53 5.60
C PRO A 70 11.77 14.44 4.54
N GLU A 71 12.14 13.22 4.13
CA GLU A 71 13.19 12.94 3.15
C GLU A 71 12.63 11.99 2.06
N PRO A 72 11.78 12.48 1.14
CA PRO A 72 11.07 11.63 0.17
C PRO A 72 12.00 10.82 -0.73
N GLU A 73 13.19 11.33 -1.02
CA GLU A 73 14.21 10.67 -1.84
C GLU A 73 14.88 9.47 -1.16
N LYS A 74 14.71 9.30 0.16
CA LYS A 74 15.35 8.22 0.93
C LYS A 74 14.50 6.97 1.11
N ALA A 75 13.23 7.01 0.70
CA ALA A 75 12.34 5.87 0.84
C ALA A 75 12.65 4.79 -0.21
N ASN A 76 12.97 3.59 0.25
CA ASN A 76 13.12 2.41 -0.58
C ASN A 76 11.95 1.42 -0.34
N PHE A 77 11.85 0.37 -1.16
CA PHE A 77 10.76 -0.61 -1.05
C PHE A 77 10.77 -1.43 0.25
N ASN A 78 11.91 -1.57 0.93
CA ASN A 78 11.95 -2.21 2.25
C ASN A 78 11.28 -1.34 3.29
N ASP A 79 11.51 -0.02 3.26
CA ASP A 79 10.85 0.92 4.18
C ASP A 79 9.32 0.87 4.04
N LEU A 80 8.83 0.65 2.82
CA LEU A 80 7.40 0.48 2.55
C LEU A 80 6.86 -0.84 3.12
N ALA A 81 7.64 -1.93 3.11
CA ALA A 81 7.24 -3.19 3.72
C ALA A 81 7.16 -3.06 5.25
N ASP A 82 8.17 -2.44 5.87
CA ASP A 82 8.18 -2.18 7.31
C ASP A 82 7.04 -1.23 7.72
N GLU A 83 6.69 -0.25 6.88
CA GLU A 83 5.54 0.64 7.11
C GLU A 83 4.22 -0.13 7.08
N VAL A 84 4.04 -1.09 6.16
CA VAL A 84 2.85 -1.95 6.12
C VAL A 84 2.72 -2.77 7.41
N VAL A 85 3.82 -3.34 7.90
CA VAL A 85 3.82 -4.10 9.16
C VAL A 85 3.50 -3.20 10.36
N ALA A 86 4.14 -2.02 10.43
CA ALA A 86 3.89 -1.05 11.48
C ALA A 86 2.44 -0.51 11.43
N LEU A 87 1.85 -0.36 10.25
CA LEU A 87 0.44 -0.02 10.09
C LEU A 87 -0.48 -1.11 10.67
N LEU A 88 -0.18 -2.38 10.40
CA LEU A 88 -0.93 -3.51 10.98
C LEU A 88 -0.85 -3.47 12.51
N ASP A 89 0.31 -3.20 13.09
CA ASP A 89 0.50 -3.05 14.54
C ASP A 89 -0.32 -1.89 15.11
N SER A 90 -0.24 -0.70 14.49
CA SER A 90 -1.02 0.48 14.90
C SER A 90 -2.53 0.26 14.83
N LEU A 91 -2.99 -0.67 14.00
CA LEU A 91 -4.41 -1.05 13.87
C LEU A 91 -4.81 -2.27 14.72
N ALA A 92 -3.87 -2.82 15.50
CA ALA A 92 -4.02 -4.06 16.27
C ALA A 92 -4.47 -5.26 15.40
N ILE A 93 -3.86 -5.40 14.22
CA ILE A 93 -4.14 -6.47 13.26
C ILE A 93 -2.96 -7.44 13.27
N ASP A 94 -3.18 -8.65 13.77
CA ASP A 94 -2.15 -9.69 13.81
C ASP A 94 -1.80 -10.18 12.40
N LYS A 95 -2.81 -10.56 11.59
CA LYS A 95 -2.62 -11.04 10.22
C LYS A 95 -3.66 -10.50 9.25
N ALA A 96 -3.26 -10.33 7.99
CA ALA A 96 -4.16 -9.88 6.92
C ALA A 96 -3.92 -10.63 5.61
N PHE A 97 -4.94 -10.66 4.75
CA PHE A 97 -4.74 -10.87 3.32
C PHE A 97 -4.24 -9.56 2.71
N LEU A 98 -3.18 -9.65 1.90
CA LEU A 98 -2.61 -8.49 1.21
C LEU A 98 -3.08 -8.46 -0.25
N VAL A 99 -3.61 -7.33 -0.68
CA VAL A 99 -4.03 -7.10 -2.07
C VAL A 99 -3.27 -5.91 -2.62
N GLY A 100 -2.33 -6.14 -3.54
CA GLY A 100 -1.45 -5.11 -4.09
C GLY A 100 -1.65 -4.86 -5.58
N LYS A 101 -1.55 -3.61 -6.02
CA LYS A 101 -1.52 -3.23 -7.44
C LYS A 101 -0.30 -2.37 -7.72
N ASP A 102 0.36 -2.60 -8.85
CA ASP A 102 1.52 -1.80 -9.28
C ASP A 102 2.58 -1.69 -8.17
N PHE A 103 2.92 -0.50 -7.64
CA PHE A 103 3.89 -0.38 -6.55
C PHE A 103 3.42 -1.06 -5.26
N GLY A 104 2.12 -1.12 -4.99
CA GLY A 104 1.57 -1.86 -3.87
C GLY A 104 1.78 -3.37 -3.99
N ALA A 105 1.99 -3.91 -5.19
CA ALA A 105 2.35 -5.33 -5.37
C ALA A 105 3.76 -5.62 -4.85
N PHE A 106 4.73 -4.71 -5.05
CA PHE A 106 6.07 -4.85 -4.49
C PHE A 106 6.04 -4.92 -2.97
N SER A 107 5.31 -4.01 -2.31
CA SER A 107 5.16 -4.04 -0.86
C SER A 107 4.48 -5.33 -0.38
N ALA A 108 3.43 -5.80 -1.06
CA ALA A 108 2.76 -7.05 -0.70
C ALA A 108 3.71 -8.27 -0.75
N PHE A 109 4.51 -8.36 -1.82
CA PHE A 109 5.48 -9.43 -1.97
C PHE A 109 6.59 -9.34 -0.92
N MET A 110 7.12 -8.15 -0.69
CA MET A 110 8.17 -7.94 0.30
C MET A 110 7.72 -8.35 1.70
N VAL A 111 6.54 -7.88 2.15
CA VAL A 111 5.98 -8.27 3.45
C VAL A 111 5.76 -9.78 3.54
N ALA A 112 5.28 -10.43 2.47
CA ALA A 112 5.08 -11.87 2.47
C ALA A 112 6.39 -12.67 2.58
N VAL A 113 7.51 -12.11 2.09
CA VAL A 113 8.83 -12.73 2.18
C VAL A 113 9.51 -12.44 3.52
N THR A 114 9.45 -11.20 4.01
CA THR A 114 10.19 -10.77 5.21
C THR A 114 9.39 -10.96 6.50
N HIS A 115 8.04 -10.97 6.42
CA HIS A 115 7.11 -11.12 7.55
C HIS A 115 5.99 -12.13 7.24
N PRO A 116 6.32 -13.38 6.83
CA PRO A 116 5.31 -14.38 6.46
C PRO A 116 4.31 -14.68 7.59
N GLU A 117 4.71 -14.48 8.86
CA GLU A 117 3.85 -14.65 10.03
C GLU A 117 2.66 -13.68 10.06
N ARG A 118 2.76 -12.54 9.37
CA ARG A 118 1.74 -11.46 9.31
C ARG A 118 0.75 -11.62 8.14
N VAL A 119 0.96 -12.61 7.27
CA VAL A 119 0.24 -12.72 5.98
C VAL A 119 -0.60 -13.98 5.90
N LEU A 120 -1.89 -13.83 5.61
CA LEU A 120 -2.83 -14.95 5.38
C LEU A 120 -2.87 -15.40 3.90
N GLY A 121 -2.49 -14.52 3.00
CA GLY A 121 -2.45 -14.75 1.56
C GLY A 121 -2.19 -13.47 0.79
N VAL A 122 -1.71 -13.59 -0.44
CA VAL A 122 -1.31 -12.47 -1.30
C VAL A 122 -2.04 -12.54 -2.63
N ILE A 123 -2.60 -11.41 -3.05
CA ILE A 123 -3.23 -11.22 -4.35
C ILE A 123 -2.58 -9.98 -4.98
N THR A 124 -2.05 -10.12 -6.19
CA THR A 124 -1.46 -8.97 -6.91
C THR A 124 -2.08 -8.75 -8.28
N LEU A 125 -2.09 -7.50 -8.71
CA LEU A 125 -2.55 -7.08 -10.04
C LEU A 125 -1.48 -6.26 -10.76
N GLY A 126 -1.22 -6.61 -12.01
CA GLY A 126 -0.33 -5.86 -12.92
C GLY A 126 1.14 -6.27 -12.86
N ILE A 127 1.72 -6.43 -11.67
CA ILE A 127 3.14 -6.74 -11.50
C ILE A 127 3.33 -8.19 -11.01
N PRO A 128 4.07 -9.05 -11.75
CA PRO A 128 4.38 -10.40 -11.30
C PRO A 128 5.39 -10.36 -10.15
N PHE A 129 5.53 -11.48 -9.43
CA PHE A 129 6.57 -11.60 -8.41
C PHE A 129 7.95 -11.41 -9.05
N LEU A 130 8.71 -10.44 -8.52
CA LEU A 130 10.11 -10.23 -8.87
C LEU A 130 10.97 -10.75 -7.72
N ILE A 131 11.99 -11.53 -8.05
CA ILE A 131 12.96 -12.02 -7.08
C ILE A 131 13.67 -10.79 -6.47
N PRO A 132 13.81 -10.70 -5.14
CA PRO A 132 14.57 -9.64 -4.49
C PRO A 132 15.99 -9.52 -5.09
N GLY A 133 16.32 -8.34 -5.58
CA GLY A 133 17.54 -8.04 -6.33
C GLY A 133 17.44 -6.67 -7.00
N PRO A 134 18.45 -6.24 -7.78
CA PRO A 134 18.35 -5.01 -8.56
C PRO A 134 17.08 -5.07 -9.42
N LEU A 135 16.24 -4.03 -9.35
CA LEU A 135 15.10 -3.94 -10.27
C LEU A 135 15.64 -4.09 -11.69
N GLY A 136 15.21 -5.13 -12.40
CA GLY A 136 15.50 -5.30 -13.83
C GLY A 136 14.84 -4.21 -14.69
N ILE A 137 14.14 -3.26 -14.07
CA ILE A 137 13.57 -2.09 -14.71
C ILE A 137 14.67 -1.02 -14.79
N GLN A 138 15.29 -0.93 -15.96
CA GLN A 138 16.16 0.17 -16.33
C GLN A 138 15.30 1.41 -16.61
N LEU A 139 15.03 2.19 -15.57
CA LEU A 139 14.26 3.44 -15.65
C LEU A 139 14.88 4.44 -16.64
N ASP A 140 16.20 4.38 -16.83
CA ASP A 140 16.99 5.15 -17.78
C ASP A 140 16.73 4.78 -19.26
N LEU A 141 16.19 3.58 -19.53
CA LEU A 141 15.77 3.18 -20.87
C LEU A 141 14.34 3.63 -21.22
N LEU A 142 13.60 4.19 -20.27
CA LEU A 142 12.24 4.65 -20.52
C LEU A 142 12.27 5.99 -21.31
N PRO A 143 11.28 6.23 -22.18
CA PRO A 143 11.21 7.46 -22.96
C PRO A 143 11.26 8.71 -22.07
N LYS A 144 11.94 9.77 -22.54
CA LYS A 144 11.94 11.06 -21.86
C LYS A 144 10.50 11.54 -21.65
N GLY A 145 10.15 11.89 -20.41
CA GLY A 145 8.78 12.28 -20.05
C GLY A 145 7.84 11.10 -19.76
N PHE A 146 8.36 9.87 -19.68
CA PHE A 146 7.61 8.75 -19.12
C PHE A 146 7.03 9.14 -17.76
N TYR A 147 5.77 8.81 -17.54
CA TYR A 147 4.98 9.43 -16.49
C TYR A 147 5.66 9.31 -15.12
N VAL A 148 6.19 8.14 -14.73
CA VAL A 148 6.91 7.97 -13.45
C VAL A 148 8.07 8.96 -13.27
N ILE A 149 8.87 9.18 -14.33
CA ILE A 149 10.04 10.08 -14.28
C ILE A 149 9.59 11.54 -14.15
N ARG A 150 8.42 11.89 -14.71
CA ARG A 150 7.89 13.26 -14.59
C ARG A 150 7.62 13.66 -13.15
N TRP A 151 7.19 12.71 -12.31
CA TRP A 151 6.91 12.94 -10.89
C TRP A 151 8.14 12.86 -10.00
N ALA A 152 9.33 12.55 -10.55
CA ALA A 152 10.58 12.58 -9.81
C ALA A 152 11.14 14.01 -9.64
N GLU A 153 10.68 14.98 -10.43
CA GLU A 153 11.07 16.38 -10.32
C GLU A 153 10.04 17.17 -9.49
N PRO A 154 10.42 17.71 -8.30
CA PRO A 154 9.50 18.50 -7.49
C PRO A 154 8.96 19.73 -8.23
N GLY A 155 7.65 19.96 -8.14
CA GLY A 155 6.99 21.17 -8.66
C GLY A 155 6.63 21.17 -10.16
N ARG A 156 6.61 19.99 -10.80
CA ARG A 156 6.23 19.83 -12.23
C ARG A 156 4.92 19.10 -12.47
#